data_AF-A0A1W1YX63-F1
#
_entry.id   AF-A0A1W1YX63-F1
#
_cell.length_a   1.000
_cell.length_b   1.000
_cell.length_c   1.000
_cell.angle_alpha   90.00
_cell.angle_beta   90.00
_cell.angle_gamma   90.00
#
_symmetry.space_group_name_H-M   'P 1'
#
loop_
_entity.id
_entity.type
_entity.pdbx_description
1 polymer ?
#
loop_
_entity_poly.entity_id
_entity_poly.type
_entity_poly.pdbx_seq_one_letter_code
_entity_poly.pdbx_strand_id
1 'polypeptide(L)'
;MYEKEIQVKISEKPLNGNPSPVVTLVFSILCFVFWANYMGYLKEGSILAIGVLQIGVFPIYIIGAIILFTRGNDFAGNVFAIFATAFGSAAGLTHVLMILSLTHGIPFDYTICGILFTIIGACLLLILPGLRYASKVDFLIFLFGGLGVMFAGLSGAMSVPAYFPLLAGWFLFIDGCVGIYSFLSGMLGFCGLNIPTGKPFFSLPEAPKSSAVAVK
;
A
#
# COMPACT_ATOMS: atom_id res chain seq x y z
N MET A 1 33.93 -17.87 -21.28
CA MET A 1 32.85 -16.98 -20.80
C MET A 1 31.62 -17.86 -20.64
N TYR A 2 31.19 -18.16 -19.41
CA TYR A 2 29.96 -18.93 -19.17
C TYR A 2 28.83 -17.92 -18.98
N GLU A 3 28.01 -17.70 -20.01
CA GLU A 3 26.67 -17.13 -19.83
C GLU A 3 25.86 -18.15 -19.02
N LYS A 4 25.66 -17.87 -17.73
CA LYS A 4 24.58 -18.53 -16.99
C LYS A 4 23.28 -17.94 -17.52
N GLU A 5 22.59 -18.67 -18.39
CA GLU A 5 21.21 -18.38 -18.73
C GLU A 5 20.40 -18.26 -17.43
N ILE A 6 19.80 -17.09 -17.21
CA ILE A 6 18.84 -16.89 -16.13
C ILE A 6 17.57 -17.65 -16.53
N GLN A 7 17.45 -18.88 -16.06
CA GLN A 7 16.27 -19.71 -16.26
C GLN A 7 15.13 -19.16 -15.39
N VAL A 8 14.29 -18.30 -15.97
CA VAL A 8 13.05 -17.83 -15.34
C VAL A 8 12.06 -18.98 -15.32
N LYS A 9 11.77 -19.53 -14.13
CA LYS A 9 10.75 -20.58 -13.98
C LYS A 9 9.35 -20.02 -14.27
N ILE A 10 8.81 -20.33 -15.44
CA ILE A 10 7.42 -20.03 -15.78
C ILE A 10 6.54 -21.13 -15.15
N SER A 11 5.57 -20.74 -14.32
CA SER A 11 4.63 -21.70 -13.72
C SER A 11 3.52 -22.06 -14.69
N GLU A 12 3.29 -23.36 -14.90
CA GLU A 12 2.25 -23.89 -15.80
C GLU A 12 0.81 -23.74 -15.26
N LYS A 13 0.63 -23.35 -13.99
CA LYS A 13 -0.70 -23.09 -13.41
C LYS A 13 -1.10 -21.62 -13.57
N PRO A 14 -2.28 -21.30 -14.15
CA PRO A 14 -2.67 -19.94 -14.53
C PRO A 14 -2.87 -18.93 -13.38
N LEU A 15 -2.56 -19.27 -12.13
CA LEU A 15 -2.72 -18.40 -10.95
C LEU A 15 -1.60 -18.55 -9.91
N ASN A 16 -0.39 -18.97 -10.31
CA ASN A 16 0.73 -19.19 -9.38
C ASN A 16 1.69 -17.98 -9.17
N GLY A 17 1.57 -16.89 -9.95
CA GLY A 17 2.45 -15.71 -9.82
C GLY A 17 2.12 -14.84 -8.60
N ASN A 18 3.08 -14.52 -7.74
CA ASN A 18 2.84 -13.67 -6.56
C ASN A 18 2.57 -12.22 -6.96
N PRO A 19 1.34 -11.68 -6.72
CA PRO A 19 1.00 -10.32 -7.14
C PRO A 19 1.61 -9.24 -6.25
N SER A 20 2.09 -9.58 -5.04
CA SER A 20 2.52 -8.60 -4.02
C SER A 20 3.49 -7.54 -4.56
N PRO A 21 4.53 -7.86 -5.36
CA PRO A 21 5.44 -6.81 -5.85
C PRO A 21 4.73 -5.77 -6.71
N VAL A 22 3.89 -6.18 -7.67
CA VAL A 22 3.25 -5.23 -8.59
C VAL A 22 2.21 -4.35 -7.88
N VAL A 23 1.42 -4.91 -6.95
CA VAL A 23 0.48 -4.10 -6.16
C VAL A 23 1.21 -3.13 -5.23
N THR A 24 2.38 -3.50 -4.70
CA THR A 24 3.23 -2.60 -3.92
C THR A 24 3.86 -1.51 -4.78
N LEU A 25 4.24 -1.78 -6.04
CA LEU A 25 4.71 -0.76 -6.97
C LEU A 25 3.61 0.28 -7.25
N VAL A 26 2.40 -0.18 -7.54
CA VAL A 26 1.24 0.67 -7.79
C VAL A 26 0.96 1.58 -6.59
N PHE A 27 1.04 1.03 -5.38
CA PHE A 27 0.95 1.79 -4.14
C PHE A 27 2.06 2.83 -4.01
N SER A 28 3.30 2.45 -4.32
CA SER A 28 4.45 3.35 -4.26
C SER A 28 4.29 4.54 -5.21
N ILE A 29 3.80 4.30 -6.42
CA ILE A 29 3.53 5.34 -7.42
C ILE A 29 2.50 6.34 -6.87
N LEU A 30 1.39 5.85 -6.29
CA LEU A 30 0.41 6.73 -5.64
C LEU A 30 1.05 7.56 -4.53
N CYS A 31 1.90 6.97 -3.70
CA CYS A 31 2.59 7.68 -2.62
C CYS A 31 3.44 8.85 -3.15
N PHE A 32 4.20 8.64 -4.24
CA PHE A 32 4.97 9.73 -4.87
C PHE A 32 4.06 10.80 -5.49
N VAL A 33 2.96 10.41 -6.09
CA VAL A 33 2.00 11.36 -6.68
C VAL A 33 1.36 12.23 -5.59
N PHE A 34 0.92 11.63 -4.48
CA PHE A 34 0.40 12.39 -3.33
C PHE A 34 1.46 13.27 -2.68
N TRP A 35 2.68 12.77 -2.51
CA TRP A 35 3.79 13.59 -2.02
C TRP A 35 4.03 14.80 -2.93
N ALA A 36 4.15 14.60 -4.24
CA ALA A 36 4.34 15.69 -5.20
C ALA A 36 3.21 16.72 -5.14
N ASN A 37 1.97 16.26 -4.94
CA ASN A 37 0.82 17.12 -4.75
C ASN A 37 0.93 17.95 -3.45
N TYR A 38 1.23 17.31 -2.32
CA TYR A 38 1.36 17.99 -1.03
C TYR A 38 2.55 18.95 -0.95
N MET A 39 3.61 18.68 -1.71
CA MET A 39 4.76 19.59 -1.83
C MET A 39 4.53 20.75 -2.80
N GLY A 40 3.38 20.79 -3.50
CA GLY A 40 3.06 21.84 -4.47
C GLY A 40 3.85 21.74 -5.78
N TYR A 41 4.37 20.56 -6.13
CA TYR A 41 5.08 20.35 -7.40
C TYR A 41 4.14 20.15 -8.58
N LEU A 42 2.89 19.75 -8.32
CA LEU A 42 1.89 19.52 -9.34
C LEU A 42 1.09 20.80 -9.65
N LYS A 43 0.67 20.94 -10.90
CA LYS A 43 -0.06 22.10 -11.43
C LYS A 43 -1.57 21.94 -11.28
N GLU A 44 -2.30 22.97 -11.68
CA GLU A 44 -3.76 22.94 -11.84
C GLU A 44 -4.22 21.69 -12.62
N GLY A 45 -5.31 21.08 -12.15
CA GLY A 45 -5.81 19.80 -12.68
C GLY A 45 -5.20 18.55 -12.04
N SER A 46 -4.18 18.68 -11.17
CA SER A 46 -3.54 17.54 -10.51
C SER A 46 -4.53 16.65 -9.77
N ILE A 47 -5.45 17.23 -8.99
CA ILE A 47 -6.40 16.47 -8.18
C ILE A 47 -7.32 15.60 -9.03
N LEU A 48 -7.77 16.11 -10.18
CA LEU A 48 -8.57 15.31 -11.12
C LEU A 48 -7.75 14.15 -11.68
N ALA A 49 -6.50 14.41 -12.09
CA ALA A 49 -5.60 13.37 -12.59
C ALA A 49 -5.29 12.30 -11.53
N ILE A 50 -5.14 12.71 -10.27
CA ILE A 50 -4.99 11.80 -9.13
C ILE A 50 -6.22 10.93 -8.95
N GLY A 51 -7.42 11.52 -9.01
CA GLY A 51 -8.68 10.78 -8.91
C GLY A 51 -8.85 9.74 -10.02
N VAL A 52 -8.51 10.10 -11.26
CA VAL A 52 -8.53 9.16 -12.40
C VAL A 52 -7.49 8.06 -12.23
N LEU A 53 -6.26 8.39 -11.79
CA LEU A 53 -5.21 7.40 -11.52
C LEU A 53 -5.66 6.40 -10.45
N GLN A 54 -6.25 6.89 -9.36
CA GLN A 54 -6.81 6.06 -8.29
C GLN A 54 -7.83 5.06 -8.83
N ILE A 55 -8.81 5.51 -9.62
CA ILE A 55 -9.80 4.64 -10.25
C ILE A 55 -9.11 3.62 -11.17
N GLY A 56 -8.08 4.03 -11.91
CA GLY A 56 -7.31 3.14 -12.78
C GLY A 56 -6.60 2.01 -12.04
N VAL A 57 -6.19 2.21 -10.79
CA VAL A 57 -5.49 1.19 -10.00
C VAL A 57 -6.40 0.27 -9.19
N PHE A 58 -7.69 0.64 -9.03
CA PHE A 58 -8.68 -0.20 -8.34
C PHE A 58 -8.72 -1.65 -8.84
N PRO A 59 -8.79 -1.93 -10.17
CA PRO A 59 -8.81 -3.31 -10.68
C PRO A 59 -7.56 -4.10 -10.29
N ILE A 60 -6.40 -3.46 -10.26
CA ILE A 60 -5.13 -4.13 -9.93
C ILE A 60 -5.13 -4.55 -8.46
N TYR A 61 -5.58 -3.68 -7.54
CA TYR A 61 -5.67 -4.02 -6.13
C TYR A 61 -6.69 -5.12 -5.86
N ILE A 62 -7.89 -5.05 -6.46
CA ILE A 62 -8.92 -6.05 -6.18
C ILE A 62 -8.53 -7.43 -6.73
N ILE A 63 -7.93 -7.48 -7.93
CA ILE A 63 -7.41 -8.73 -8.51
C ILE A 63 -6.27 -9.27 -7.63
N GLY A 64 -5.33 -8.42 -7.23
CA GLY A 64 -4.24 -8.82 -6.33
C GLY A 64 -4.73 -9.37 -4.99
N ALA A 65 -5.74 -8.73 -4.39
CA ALA A 65 -6.38 -9.18 -3.16
C ALA A 65 -7.03 -10.56 -3.32
N ILE A 66 -7.81 -10.78 -4.39
CA ILE A 66 -8.44 -12.07 -4.69
C ILE A 66 -7.38 -13.17 -4.86
N ILE A 67 -6.30 -12.90 -5.60
CA ILE A 67 -5.21 -13.88 -5.78
C ILE A 67 -4.55 -14.22 -4.44
N LEU A 68 -4.42 -13.27 -3.51
CA LEU A 68 -3.86 -13.52 -2.18
C LEU A 68 -4.81 -14.31 -1.28
N PHE A 69 -6.11 -14.01 -1.31
CA PHE A 69 -7.13 -14.80 -0.60
C PHE A 69 -7.17 -16.26 -1.08
N THR A 70 -7.12 -16.49 -2.39
CA THR A 70 -7.08 -17.85 -2.96
C THR A 70 -5.83 -18.64 -2.58
N ARG A 71 -4.81 -17.99 -1.99
CA ARG A 71 -3.58 -18.61 -1.46
C ARG A 71 -3.55 -18.70 0.07
N GLY A 72 -4.64 -18.33 0.74
CA GLY A 72 -4.70 -18.30 2.20
C GLY A 72 -3.83 -17.20 2.84
N ASN A 73 -3.41 -16.19 2.08
CA ASN A 73 -2.75 -15.02 2.65
C ASN A 73 -3.79 -13.96 3.02
N ASP A 74 -4.55 -14.25 4.07
CA ASP A 74 -5.69 -13.43 4.50
C ASP A 74 -5.27 -12.03 4.90
N PHE A 75 -4.11 -11.88 5.54
CA PHE A 75 -3.61 -10.58 5.98
C PHE A 75 -3.36 -9.66 4.78
N ALA A 76 -2.54 -10.10 3.82
CA ALA A 76 -2.23 -9.27 2.65
C ALA A 76 -3.46 -9.08 1.74
N GLY A 77 -4.31 -10.11 1.60
CA GLY A 77 -5.57 -10.01 0.87
C GLY A 77 -6.48 -8.91 1.42
N ASN A 78 -6.68 -8.86 2.74
CA ASN A 78 -7.49 -7.82 3.39
C ASN A 78 -6.88 -6.42 3.21
N VAL A 79 -5.56 -6.29 3.31
CA VAL A 79 -4.88 -5.00 3.12
C VAL A 79 -5.08 -4.47 1.70
N PHE A 80 -4.89 -5.31 0.68
CA PHE A 80 -5.11 -4.87 -0.70
C PHE A 80 -6.58 -4.66 -1.03
N ALA A 81 -7.51 -5.34 -0.38
CA ALA A 81 -8.95 -5.06 -0.49
C ALA A 81 -9.30 -3.68 0.12
N ILE A 82 -8.69 -3.33 1.26
CA ILE A 82 -8.77 -1.98 1.84
C ILE A 82 -8.19 -0.97 0.85
N PHE A 83 -7.04 -1.24 0.24
CA PHE A 83 -6.44 -0.32 -0.72
C PHE A 83 -7.29 -0.14 -1.97
N ALA A 84 -7.87 -1.21 -2.50
CA ALA A 84 -8.84 -1.15 -3.60
C ALA A 84 -10.01 -0.24 -3.22
N THR A 85 -10.63 -0.47 -2.06
CA THR A 85 -11.85 0.23 -1.65
C THR A 85 -11.59 1.69 -1.29
N ALA A 86 -10.59 1.96 -0.45
CA ALA A 86 -10.36 3.30 0.08
C ALA A 86 -9.57 4.18 -0.89
N PHE A 87 -8.48 3.67 -1.47
CA PHE A 87 -7.60 4.46 -2.32
C PHE A 87 -7.93 4.31 -3.80
N GLY A 88 -8.30 3.11 -4.25
CA GLY A 88 -8.60 2.83 -5.65
C GLY A 88 -9.98 3.34 -6.08
N SER A 89 -11.02 3.10 -5.29
CA SER A 89 -12.39 3.47 -5.68
C SER A 89 -12.89 4.71 -4.94
N ALA A 90 -13.17 4.62 -3.65
CA ALA A 90 -13.87 5.68 -2.90
C ALA A 90 -13.13 7.03 -3.02
N ALA A 91 -11.85 7.10 -2.68
CA ALA A 91 -11.11 8.36 -2.79
C ALA A 91 -10.94 8.82 -4.25
N GLY A 92 -10.71 7.90 -5.19
CA GLY A 92 -10.60 8.23 -6.60
C GLY A 92 -11.86 8.90 -7.15
N LEU A 93 -13.03 8.30 -6.88
CA LEU A 93 -14.33 8.87 -7.21
C LEU A 93 -14.55 10.21 -6.50
N THR A 94 -14.17 10.31 -5.23
CA THR A 94 -14.39 11.54 -4.44
C THR A 94 -13.56 12.70 -4.95
N HIS A 95 -12.31 12.48 -5.38
CA HIS A 95 -11.49 13.51 -6.05
C HIS A 95 -12.09 13.95 -7.41
N VAL A 96 -12.52 13.00 -8.24
CA VAL A 96 -13.14 13.31 -9.53
C VAL A 96 -14.43 14.12 -9.32
N LEU A 97 -15.31 13.63 -8.45
CA LEU A 97 -16.58 14.27 -8.15
C LEU A 97 -16.39 15.64 -7.52
N MET A 98 -15.40 15.83 -6.65
CA MET A 98 -15.10 17.15 -6.09
C MET A 98 -14.80 18.17 -7.19
N ILE A 99 -13.96 17.83 -8.16
CA ILE A 99 -13.62 18.75 -9.26
C ILE A 99 -14.84 19.01 -10.15
N LEU A 100 -15.59 17.98 -10.53
CA LEU A 100 -16.80 18.14 -11.33
C LEU A 100 -17.85 19.00 -10.61
N SER A 101 -18.07 18.73 -9.32
CA SER A 101 -18.98 19.49 -8.48
C SER A 101 -18.60 20.96 -8.37
N LEU A 102 -17.31 21.26 -8.19
CA LEU A 102 -16.80 22.64 -8.19
C LEU A 102 -17.05 23.33 -9.54
N THR A 103 -16.83 22.64 -10.66
CA THR A 103 -17.08 23.22 -12.00
C THR A 103 -18.55 23.42 -12.35
N HIS A 104 -19.45 22.63 -11.76
CA HIS A 104 -20.89 22.67 -12.03
C HIS A 104 -21.70 23.36 -10.93
N GLY A 105 -21.05 23.88 -9.88
CA GLY A 105 -21.74 24.52 -8.75
C GLY A 105 -22.59 23.55 -7.92
N ILE A 106 -22.26 22.25 -7.93
CA ILE A 106 -22.97 21.24 -7.15
C ILE A 106 -22.32 21.18 -5.75
N PRO A 107 -23.08 21.37 -4.65
CA PRO A 107 -22.53 21.22 -3.31
C PRO A 107 -21.97 19.80 -3.11
N PHE A 108 -20.72 19.71 -2.64
CA PHE A 108 -20.04 18.44 -2.40
C PHE A 108 -19.18 18.52 -1.15
N ASP A 109 -19.50 17.68 -0.16
CA ASP A 109 -18.77 17.65 1.10
C ASP A 109 -17.57 16.70 1.01
N TYR A 110 -16.41 17.27 0.71
CA TYR A 110 -15.15 16.53 0.59
C TYR A 110 -14.62 16.01 1.94
N THR A 111 -15.16 16.49 3.07
CA THR A 111 -14.78 16.05 4.42
C THR A 111 -14.92 14.53 4.59
N ILE A 112 -15.87 13.92 3.88
CA ILE A 112 -16.09 12.47 3.87
C ILE A 112 -14.83 11.72 3.41
N CYS A 113 -14.10 12.23 2.41
CA CYS A 113 -12.83 11.63 1.97
C CYS A 113 -11.76 11.70 3.06
N GLY A 114 -11.73 12.82 3.78
CA GLY A 114 -10.83 12.99 4.92
C GLY A 114 -11.11 11.98 6.03
N ILE A 115 -12.39 11.78 6.37
CA ILE A 115 -12.81 10.82 7.41
C ILE A 115 -12.41 9.40 7.00
N LEU A 116 -12.65 9.03 5.74
CA LEU A 116 -12.23 7.75 5.18
C LEU A 116 -10.72 7.54 5.37
N PHE A 117 -9.88 8.47 4.92
CA PHE A 117 -8.43 8.36 5.08
C PHE A 117 -7.99 8.34 6.54
N THR A 118 -8.65 9.10 7.43
CA THR A 118 -8.33 9.08 8.85
C THR A 118 -8.53 7.69 9.46
N ILE A 119 -9.68 7.07 9.18
CA ILE A 119 -10.01 5.73 9.68
C ILE A 119 -9.06 4.69 9.08
N ILE A 120 -8.81 4.74 7.77
CA ILE A 120 -7.91 3.77 7.12
C ILE A 120 -6.48 3.91 7.62
N GLY A 121 -5.96 5.14 7.75
CA GLY A 121 -4.64 5.38 8.32
C GLY A 121 -4.53 4.82 9.74
N ALA A 122 -5.52 5.07 10.59
CA ALA A 122 -5.57 4.48 11.93
C ALA A 122 -5.62 2.95 11.91
N CYS A 123 -6.43 2.35 11.04
CA CYS A 123 -6.49 0.90 10.86
C CYS A 123 -5.12 0.31 10.49
N LEU A 124 -4.42 0.91 9.52
CA LEU A 124 -3.09 0.44 9.09
C LEU A 124 -2.07 0.47 10.22
N LEU A 125 -2.14 1.49 11.09
CA LEU A 125 -1.27 1.59 12.27
C LEU A 125 -1.64 0.56 13.35
N LEU A 126 -2.93 0.34 13.57
CA LEU A 126 -3.41 -0.61 14.59
C LEU A 126 -3.13 -2.07 14.23
N ILE A 127 -3.03 -2.42 12.93
CA ILE A 127 -2.71 -3.77 12.48
C ILE A 127 -1.20 -4.07 12.44
N LEU A 128 -0.33 -3.10 12.75
CA LEU A 128 1.13 -3.30 12.76
C LEU A 128 1.59 -4.53 13.55
N PRO A 129 1.03 -4.86 14.75
CA PRO A 129 1.40 -6.09 15.47
C PRO A 129 1.11 -7.38 14.68
N GLY A 130 0.17 -7.35 13.73
CA GLY A 130 -0.13 -8.45 12.82
C GLY A 130 1.02 -8.79 11.86
N LEU A 131 1.94 -7.85 11.61
CA LEU A 131 3.13 -8.02 10.76
C LEU A 131 4.27 -8.78 11.45
N ARG A 132 3.98 -9.56 12.48
CA ARG A 132 4.96 -10.34 13.26
C ARG A 132 5.75 -11.40 12.47
N TYR A 133 5.34 -11.71 11.24
CA TYR A 133 6.08 -12.60 10.34
C TYR A 133 6.58 -11.88 9.08
N ALA A 134 6.28 -10.59 8.94
CA ALA A 134 6.63 -9.80 7.77
C ALA A 134 8.03 -9.18 7.92
N SER A 135 8.63 -8.81 6.80
CA SER A 135 9.96 -8.21 6.80
C SER A 135 9.95 -6.81 7.44
N LYS A 136 11.13 -6.26 7.79
CA LYS A 136 11.20 -4.86 8.27
C LYS A 136 10.70 -3.88 7.21
N VAL A 137 11.00 -4.17 5.94
CA VAL A 137 10.52 -3.38 4.81
C VAL A 137 8.99 -3.33 4.79
N ASP A 138 8.32 -4.48 4.95
CA ASP A 138 6.84 -4.51 5.00
C ASP A 138 6.31 -3.74 6.21
N PHE A 139 6.95 -3.87 7.37
CA PHE A 139 6.57 -3.09 8.55
C PHE A 139 6.67 -1.58 8.31
N LEU A 140 7.77 -1.12 7.69
CA LEU A 140 7.98 0.30 7.39
C LEU A 140 6.95 0.82 6.39
N ILE A 141 6.54 0.01 5.41
CA ILE A 141 5.47 0.37 4.46
C ILE A 141 4.17 0.70 5.22
N PHE A 142 3.76 -0.18 6.13
CA PHE A 142 2.52 0.02 6.87
C PHE A 142 2.62 1.17 7.87
N LEU A 143 3.79 1.36 8.48
CA LEU A 143 4.01 2.45 9.43
C LEU A 143 3.93 3.81 8.73
N PHE A 144 4.73 4.00 7.68
CA PHE A 144 4.78 5.29 6.99
C PHE A 144 3.55 5.54 6.12
N GLY A 145 3.01 4.50 5.47
CA GLY A 145 1.74 4.59 4.76
C GLY A 145 0.58 4.91 5.69
N GLY A 146 0.50 4.24 6.84
CA GLY A 146 -0.51 4.50 7.87
C GLY A 146 -0.43 5.93 8.40
N LEU A 147 0.77 6.42 8.74
CA LEU A 147 0.98 7.80 9.18
C LEU A 147 0.62 8.80 8.06
N GLY A 148 1.13 8.59 6.85
CA GLY A 148 0.91 9.48 5.71
C GLY A 148 -0.57 9.63 5.38
N VAL A 149 -1.29 8.51 5.30
CA VAL A 149 -2.73 8.48 5.07
C VAL A 149 -3.50 9.11 6.22
N MET A 150 -3.12 8.85 7.47
CA MET A 150 -3.79 9.43 8.64
C MET A 150 -3.66 10.96 8.65
N PHE A 151 -2.46 11.50 8.44
CA PHE A 151 -2.26 12.95 8.36
C PHE A 151 -2.98 13.57 7.15
N ALA A 152 -3.02 12.88 6.01
CA ALA A 152 -3.79 13.30 4.83
C ALA A 152 -5.29 13.37 5.14
N GLY A 153 -5.81 12.37 5.83
CA GLY A 153 -7.21 12.31 6.24
C GLY A 153 -7.57 13.40 7.24
N LEU A 154 -6.76 13.59 8.28
CA LEU A 154 -6.98 14.64 9.28
C LEU A 154 -6.96 16.04 8.64
N SER A 155 -6.13 16.24 7.61
CA SER A 155 -6.09 17.49 6.83
C SER A 155 -7.37 17.75 6.03
N GLY A 156 -8.04 16.70 5.56
CA GLY A 156 -9.29 16.81 4.81
C GLY A 156 -10.55 16.78 5.68
N ALA A 157 -10.49 16.16 6.86
CA ALA A 157 -11.65 15.91 7.72
C ALA A 157 -11.88 16.99 8.79
N MET A 158 -10.84 17.70 9.18
CA MET A 158 -10.85 18.57 10.35
C MET A 158 -10.05 19.84 10.11
N SER A 159 -10.35 20.87 10.89
CA SER A 159 -9.48 22.05 10.98
C SER A 159 -8.22 21.70 11.77
N VAL A 160 -7.17 21.27 11.05
CA VAL A 160 -5.85 20.94 11.62
C VAL A 160 -4.81 21.99 11.24
N PRO A 161 -3.65 22.03 11.92
CA PRO A 161 -2.57 22.92 11.56
C PRO A 161 -2.12 22.75 10.10
N ALA A 162 -1.77 23.86 9.45
CA ALA A 162 -1.39 23.90 8.03
C ALA A 162 -0.18 23.03 7.64
N TYR A 163 0.60 22.54 8.62
CA TYR A 163 1.73 21.65 8.37
C TYR A 163 1.36 20.16 8.25
N PHE A 164 0.12 19.76 8.58
CA PHE A 164 -0.31 18.36 8.47
C PHE A 164 -0.24 17.78 7.04
N PRO A 165 -0.64 18.52 5.98
CA PRO A 165 -0.42 18.08 4.60
C PRO A 165 1.07 17.84 4.28
N LEU A 166 1.97 18.67 4.82
CA LEU A 166 3.41 18.49 4.62
C LEU A 166 3.92 17.22 5.30
N LEU A 167 3.45 16.93 6.52
CA LEU A 167 3.77 15.67 7.22
C LEU A 167 3.27 14.45 6.44
N ALA A 168 2.01 14.50 5.97
CA ALA A 168 1.46 13.47 5.11
C ALA A 168 2.34 13.22 3.88
N GLY A 169 2.72 14.28 3.18
CA GLY A 169 3.60 14.19 2.01
C GLY A 169 4.94 13.51 2.32
N TRP A 170 5.63 13.89 3.40
CA TRP A 170 6.93 13.29 3.74
C TRP A 170 6.84 11.83 4.17
N PHE A 171 5.79 11.46 4.93
CA PHE A 171 5.58 10.05 5.26
C PHE A 171 5.29 9.21 4.02
N LEU A 172 4.46 9.71 3.10
CA LEU A 172 4.19 9.05 1.83
C LEU A 172 5.43 8.99 0.93
N PHE A 173 6.30 9.99 0.95
CA PHE A 173 7.57 9.92 0.22
C PHE A 173 8.46 8.78 0.72
N ILE A 174 8.66 8.70 2.04
CA ILE A 174 9.45 7.63 2.65
C ILE A 174 8.83 6.27 2.32
N ASP A 175 7.52 6.15 2.49
CA ASP A 175 6.77 4.94 2.16
C ASP A 175 6.93 4.53 0.69
N GLY A 176 6.81 5.48 -0.24
CA GLY A 176 7.05 5.26 -1.67
C GLY A 176 8.46 4.74 -1.96
N CYS A 177 9.49 5.27 -1.29
CA CYS A 177 10.85 4.76 -1.41
C CYS A 177 10.98 3.32 -0.90
N VAL A 178 10.39 3.02 0.26
CA VAL A 178 10.42 1.66 0.85
C VAL A 178 9.61 0.68 0.00
N GLY A 179 8.47 1.12 -0.56
CA GLY A 179 7.64 0.33 -1.45
C GLY A 179 8.35 0.00 -2.78
N ILE A 180 9.07 0.94 -3.38
CA ILE A 180 9.93 0.66 -4.54
C ILE A 180 11.00 -0.38 -4.17
N TYR A 181 11.62 -0.25 -3.00
CA TYR A 181 12.59 -1.24 -2.53
C TYR A 181 11.96 -2.63 -2.37
N SER A 182 10.77 -2.72 -1.78
CA SER A 182 10.01 -3.98 -1.65
C SER A 182 9.66 -4.59 -3.00
N PHE A 183 9.19 -3.77 -3.96
CA PHE A 183 8.94 -4.20 -5.33
C PHE A 183 10.20 -4.78 -5.98
N LEU A 184 11.32 -4.07 -5.93
CA LEU A 184 12.58 -4.52 -6.50
C LEU A 184 13.04 -5.82 -5.84
N SER A 185 12.95 -5.92 -4.51
CA SER A 185 13.28 -7.15 -3.78
C SER A 185 12.42 -8.33 -4.23
N GLY A 186 11.12 -8.12 -4.42
CA GLY A 186 10.21 -9.18 -4.88
C GLY A 186 10.48 -9.61 -6.32
N MET A 187 10.62 -8.65 -7.23
CA MET A 187 10.89 -8.91 -8.65
C MET A 187 12.23 -9.61 -8.87
N LEU A 188 13.29 -9.12 -8.23
CA LEU A 188 14.62 -9.71 -8.32
C LEU A 188 14.67 -11.07 -7.60
N GLY A 189 13.87 -11.25 -6.54
CA GLY A 189 13.66 -12.54 -5.88
C GLY A 189 13.10 -13.61 -6.81
N PHE A 190 12.19 -13.26 -7.73
CA PHE A 190 11.69 -14.18 -8.76
C PHE A 190 12.79 -14.63 -9.73
N CYS A 191 13.84 -13.82 -9.89
CA CYS A 191 15.04 -14.14 -10.67
C CYS A 191 16.14 -14.82 -9.84
N GLY A 192 15.87 -15.17 -8.58
CA GLY A 192 16.83 -15.82 -7.68
C GLY A 192 17.80 -14.87 -6.96
N LEU A 193 17.61 -13.55 -7.05
CA LEU A 193 18.40 -12.56 -6.33
C LEU A 193 17.72 -12.16 -5.03
N ASN A 194 18.35 -12.49 -3.89
CA ASN A 194 17.81 -12.19 -2.56
C ASN A 194 18.36 -10.86 -2.03
N ILE A 195 17.52 -9.83 -2.05
CA ILE A 195 17.81 -8.53 -1.44
C ILE A 195 17.39 -8.56 0.05
N PRO A 196 18.21 -8.03 0.98
CA PRO A 196 17.92 -8.13 2.41
C PRO A 196 16.77 -7.20 2.84
N THR A 197 15.63 -7.78 3.23
CA THR A 197 14.45 -7.02 3.71
C THR A 197 14.34 -6.92 5.24
N GLY A 198 15.28 -7.53 5.98
CA GLY A 198 15.36 -7.51 7.43
C GLY A 198 14.35 -8.44 8.14
N LYS A 199 14.71 -8.85 9.36
CA LYS A 199 13.89 -9.75 10.21
C LYS A 199 12.70 -8.99 10.84
N PRO A 200 11.55 -9.67 11.10
CA PRO A 200 10.38 -9.05 11.71
C PRO A 200 10.70 -8.27 12.99
N PHE A 201 9.99 -7.16 13.23
CA PHE A 201 10.13 -6.36 14.46
C PHE A 201 9.44 -7.02 15.66
N PHE A 202 8.32 -7.70 15.43
CA PHE A 202 7.63 -8.47 16.46
C PHE A 202 7.96 -9.94 16.27
N SER A 203 8.39 -10.63 17.33
CA SER A 203 8.56 -12.08 17.36
C SER A 203 7.87 -12.64 18.60
N LEU A 204 7.13 -13.74 18.45
CA LEU A 204 6.72 -14.51 19.62
C LEU A 204 7.91 -15.32 20.16
N PRO A 205 7.95 -15.62 21.47
CA PRO A 205 8.82 -16.68 21.98
C PRO A 205 8.59 -17.94 21.16
N GLU A 206 9.66 -18.64 20.77
CA GLU A 206 9.52 -19.95 20.12
C GLU A 206 8.65 -20.83 21.03
N ALA A 207 7.60 -21.42 20.46
CA ALA A 207 6.85 -22.43 21.17
C ALA A 207 7.86 -23.53 21.60
N PRO A 208 7.83 -23.99 22.87
CA PRO A 208 8.73 -25.03 23.30
C PRO A 208 8.59 -26.21 22.33
N LYS A 209 9.72 -26.64 21.75
CA LYS A 209 9.75 -27.78 20.84
C LYS A 209 9.06 -28.94 21.55
N SER A 210 7.90 -29.34 21.03
CA SER A 210 7.19 -30.51 21.52
C SER A 210 8.18 -31.66 21.54
N SER A 211 8.58 -32.09 22.74
CA SER A 211 9.37 -33.30 22.92
C SER A 211 8.51 -34.42 22.36
N ALA A 212 8.86 -34.90 21.16
CA ALA A 212 8.27 -36.09 20.60
C ALA A 212 8.37 -37.18 21.65
N VAL A 213 7.24 -37.53 22.26
CA VAL A 213 7.14 -38.71 23.11
C VAL A 213 7.31 -39.87 22.15
N ALA A 214 8.51 -40.44 22.13
CA ALA A 214 8.74 -41.72 21.50
C ALA A 214 7.86 -42.74 22.23
N VAL A 215 6.74 -43.08 21.62
CA VAL A 215 5.95 -44.25 22.00
C VAL A 215 6.82 -45.45 21.65
N LYS A 216 7.38 -46.10 22.68
CA LYS A 216 8.01 -47.42 22.58
C LYS A 216 6.94 -48.49 22.43
#